data_AF-A0A820R175-F1
#
_entry.id   AF-A0A820R175-F1
#
_cell.length_a   1.000
_cell.length_b   1.000
_cell.length_c   1.000
_cell.angle_alpha   90.00
_cell.angle_beta   90.00
_cell.angle_gamma   90.00
#
_symmetry.space_group_name_H-M   'P 1'
#
loop_
_entity.id
_entity.type
_entity.pdbx_description
1 polymer ?
#
loop_
_entity_poly.entity_id
_entity_poly.type
_entity_poly.pdbx_seq_one_letter_code
_entity_poly.pdbx_strand_id
1 'polypeptide(L)'
;RGWVRFGLQLDPVIMKTKDIFNKWIVTFHGTTKIAAQSILQHRQFCMPGDTLIDGTKLGIRPGHIPNQMHLYTSPTIAYSSGPVYSPTYEFHSKENDAKYEAQIVLQCRQMPDSFDVGPETIGAGEEKICSYIPNSKIEYFTDRRSSLLAYGLL
;
A
#
# COMPACT_ATOMS: atom_id res chain seq x y z
N ARG A 1 4.04 18.67 3.49
CA ARG A 1 2.95 17.87 2.88
C ARG A 1 2.28 17.08 4.00
N GLY A 2 0.95 16.98 4.01
CA GLY A 2 0.18 16.27 5.04
C GLY A 2 -0.68 15.18 4.41
N TRP A 3 -1.23 14.28 5.23
CA TRP A 3 -2.12 13.22 4.80
C TRP A 3 -3.54 13.48 5.29
N VAL A 4 -4.52 13.21 4.44
CA VAL A 4 -5.95 13.23 4.79
C VAL A 4 -6.44 11.79 4.69
N ARG A 5 -7.17 11.32 5.70
CA ARG A 5 -7.66 9.95 5.72
C ARG A 5 -9.17 9.88 5.51
N PHE A 6 -9.58 9.04 4.57
CA PHE A 6 -10.94 8.54 4.45
C PHE A 6 -11.04 7.14 5.05
N GLY A 7 -11.96 6.93 5.99
CA GLY A 7 -12.19 5.62 6.60
C GLY A 7 -12.89 4.66 5.63
N LEU A 8 -12.41 3.42 5.57
CA LEU A 8 -13.03 2.37 4.78
C LEU A 8 -13.76 1.40 5.70
N GLN A 9 -15.00 1.03 5.36
CA GLN A 9 -15.76 0.05 6.10
C GLN A 9 -15.26 -1.37 5.77
N LEU A 10 -14.87 -2.11 6.80
CA LEU A 10 -14.55 -3.53 6.70
C LEU A 10 -15.77 -4.39 7.03
N ASP A 11 -15.75 -5.64 6.57
CA ASP A 11 -16.77 -6.63 6.89
C ASP A 11 -16.86 -6.87 8.41
N PRO A 12 -18.02 -6.63 9.07
CA PRO A 12 -18.17 -6.77 10.51
C PRO A 12 -17.91 -8.17 11.05
N VAL A 13 -18.24 -9.21 10.28
CA VAL A 13 -18.03 -10.60 10.68
C VAL A 13 -16.54 -10.90 10.69
N ILE A 14 -15.80 -10.47 9.65
CA ILE A 14 -14.34 -10.66 9.58
C ILE A 14 -13.67 -9.87 10.72
N MET A 15 -14.09 -8.62 10.96
CA MET A 15 -13.55 -7.79 12.05
C MET A 15 -13.67 -8.48 13.41
N LYS A 16 -14.86 -9.01 13.73
CA LYS A 16 -15.15 -9.65 15.01
C LYS A 16 -14.43 -11.00 15.14
N THR A 17 -14.48 -11.84 14.12
CA THR A 17 -13.91 -13.21 14.17
C THR A 17 -12.39 -13.21 14.22
N LYS A 18 -11.73 -12.28 13.52
CA LYS A 18 -10.27 -12.18 13.48
C LYS A 18 -9.69 -11.16 14.46
N ASP A 19 -10.54 -10.38 15.14
CA ASP A 19 -10.14 -9.34 16.09
C ASP A 19 -9.09 -8.37 15.48
N ILE A 20 -9.37 -7.93 14.26
CA ILE A 20 -8.38 -7.29 13.37
C ILE A 20 -7.74 -6.06 14.02
N PHE A 21 -8.52 -5.19 14.64
CA PHE A 21 -8.00 -3.92 15.15
C PHE A 21 -7.09 -4.06 16.37
N ASN A 22 -7.25 -5.14 17.14
CA ASN A 22 -6.44 -5.41 18.32
C ASN A 22 -5.23 -6.31 18.01
N LYS A 23 -5.36 -7.24 17.06
CA LYS A 23 -4.32 -8.23 16.77
C LYS A 23 -3.45 -7.89 15.57
N TRP A 24 -4.00 -7.24 14.55
CA TRP A 24 -3.29 -7.01 13.30
C TRP A 24 -2.52 -5.69 13.34
N ILE A 25 -1.29 -5.71 12.84
CA ILE A 25 -0.43 -4.53 12.81
C ILE A 25 -0.92 -3.54 11.74
N VAL A 26 -0.52 -2.27 11.90
CA VAL A 26 -0.79 -1.24 10.90
C VAL A 26 0.36 -1.19 9.91
N THR A 27 0.03 -1.25 8.62
CA THR A 27 0.99 -1.06 7.53
C THR A 27 0.41 -0.16 6.45
N PHE A 28 1.23 0.20 5.47
CA PHE A 28 0.90 1.11 4.40
C PHE A 28 1.25 0.48 3.05
N HIS A 29 0.39 0.70 2.05
CA HIS A 29 0.59 0.20 0.69
C HIS A 29 0.48 1.37 -0.29
N GLY A 30 1.61 1.78 -0.86
CA GLY A 30 1.65 2.76 -1.93
C GLY A 30 1.26 2.12 -3.25
N THR A 31 0.37 2.76 -4.01
CA THR A 31 -0.08 2.21 -5.27
C THR A 31 -0.57 3.29 -6.24
N THR A 32 -0.88 2.90 -7.47
CA THR A 32 -1.46 3.79 -8.48
C THR A 32 -2.95 4.00 -8.22
N LYS A 33 -3.53 5.10 -8.70
CA LYS A 33 -4.98 5.37 -8.57
C LYS A 33 -5.86 4.23 -9.10
N ILE A 34 -5.46 3.60 -10.20
CA ILE A 34 -6.23 2.53 -10.82
C ILE A 34 -6.11 1.20 -10.07
N ALA A 35 -4.93 0.91 -9.50
CA ALA A 35 -4.75 -0.23 -8.62
C ALA A 35 -5.50 -0.02 -7.30
N ALA A 36 -5.44 1.17 -6.69
CA ALA A 36 -6.26 1.50 -5.52
C ALA A 36 -7.76 1.30 -5.79
N GLN A 37 -8.26 1.82 -6.92
CA GLN A 37 -9.65 1.61 -7.33
C GLN A 37 -10.00 0.12 -7.46
N SER A 38 -9.14 -0.67 -8.09
CA SER A 38 -9.34 -2.11 -8.24
C SER A 38 -9.38 -2.83 -6.88
N ILE A 39 -8.49 -2.46 -5.95
CA ILE A 39 -8.43 -3.02 -4.60
C ILE A 39 -9.70 -2.69 -3.82
N LEU A 40 -10.16 -1.44 -3.89
CA LEU A 40 -11.37 -0.99 -3.19
C LEU A 40 -12.64 -1.64 -3.77
N GLN A 41 -12.74 -1.74 -5.09
CA GLN A 41 -13.88 -2.34 -5.77
C GLN A 41 -14.01 -3.83 -5.44
N HIS A 42 -12.90 -4.57 -5.48
CA HIS A 42 -12.88 -6.02 -5.26
C HIS A 42 -12.65 -6.43 -3.80
N ARG A 43 -12.36 -5.47 -2.91
CA ARG A 43 -12.01 -5.68 -1.49
C ARG A 43 -10.84 -6.65 -1.31
N GLN A 44 -9.92 -6.68 -2.26
CA GLN A 44 -8.78 -7.59 -2.27
C GLN A 44 -7.58 -6.92 -2.94
N PHE A 45 -6.39 -7.08 -2.35
CA PHE A 45 -5.16 -6.57 -2.93
C PHE A 45 -4.82 -7.27 -4.23
N CYS A 46 -4.31 -6.52 -5.21
CA CYS A 46 -3.87 -7.03 -6.50
C CYS A 46 -2.39 -7.46 -6.43
N MET A 47 -2.04 -8.59 -7.04
CA MET A 47 -0.67 -9.11 -7.19
C MET A 47 -0.26 -9.08 -8.66
N PRO A 48 1.04 -9.18 -8.98
CA PRO A 48 1.45 -9.40 -10.36
C PRO A 48 0.68 -10.58 -10.99
N GLY A 49 0.38 -10.48 -12.28
CA GLY A 49 -0.47 -11.41 -13.02
C GLY A 49 -1.96 -11.04 -13.04
N ASP A 50 -2.44 -10.23 -12.09
CA ASP A 50 -3.85 -9.80 -12.08
C ASP A 50 -4.17 -8.82 -13.19
N THR A 51 -5.47 -8.72 -13.52
CA THR A 51 -6.03 -7.69 -14.37
C THR A 51 -6.77 -6.66 -13.51
N LEU A 52 -6.39 -5.39 -13.64
CA LEU A 52 -7.04 -4.27 -13.00
C LEU A 52 -8.41 -3.99 -13.63
N ILE A 53 -9.19 -3.12 -12.98
CA ILE A 53 -10.55 -2.77 -13.42
C ILE A 53 -10.60 -2.09 -14.81
N ASP A 54 -9.50 -1.51 -15.28
CA ASP A 54 -9.38 -0.92 -16.63
C ASP A 54 -8.84 -1.91 -17.68
N GLY A 55 -8.62 -3.18 -17.32
CA GLY A 55 -8.02 -4.19 -18.20
C GLY A 55 -6.48 -4.23 -18.18
N THR A 56 -5.81 -3.32 -17.47
CA THR A 56 -4.36 -3.33 -17.33
C THR A 56 -3.89 -4.62 -16.64
N LYS A 57 -2.97 -5.36 -17.27
CA LYS A 57 -2.30 -6.49 -16.61
C LYS A 57 -1.19 -5.98 -15.70
N LEU A 58 -1.25 -6.31 -14.41
CA LEU A 58 -0.16 -6.04 -13.48
C LEU A 58 1.03 -6.94 -13.80
N GLY A 59 2.14 -6.34 -14.24
CA GLY A 59 3.41 -7.04 -14.40
C GLY A 59 4.25 -7.02 -13.13
N ILE A 60 5.26 -7.88 -13.09
CA ILE A 60 6.43 -7.67 -12.22
C ILE A 60 7.15 -6.42 -12.76
N ARG A 61 7.36 -5.42 -11.91
CA ARG A 61 7.99 -4.16 -12.35
C ARG A 61 9.49 -4.40 -12.65
N PRO A 62 10.09 -3.64 -13.60
CA PRO A 62 11.53 -3.70 -13.85
C PRO A 62 12.34 -3.46 -12.58
N GLY A 63 13.37 -4.28 -12.34
CA GLY A 63 14.21 -4.21 -11.13
C GLY A 63 13.77 -5.13 -9.98
N HIS A 64 12.60 -5.77 -10.07
CA HIS A 64 12.18 -6.79 -9.11
C HIS A 64 12.71 -8.18 -9.47
N ILE A 65 12.96 -9.01 -8.45
CA ILE A 65 13.42 -10.39 -8.62
C ILE A 65 12.33 -11.19 -9.35
N PRO A 66 12.65 -11.89 -10.47
CA PRO A 66 11.68 -12.72 -11.17
C PRO A 66 10.99 -13.73 -10.23
N ASN A 67 9.71 -13.99 -10.45
CA ASN A 67 8.86 -14.91 -9.69
C ASN A 67 8.54 -14.51 -8.23
N GLN A 68 8.87 -13.29 -7.79
CA GLN A 68 8.34 -12.74 -6.54
C GLN A 68 6.93 -12.19 -6.73
N MET A 69 5.94 -13.08 -6.62
CA MET A 69 4.52 -12.74 -6.71
C MET A 69 4.00 -12.28 -5.34
N HIS A 70 4.55 -11.18 -4.83
CA HIS A 70 4.23 -10.67 -3.50
C HIS A 70 3.41 -9.38 -3.52
N LEU A 71 2.69 -9.19 -2.43
CA LEU A 71 2.18 -7.90 -1.98
C LEU A 71 3.23 -7.24 -1.10
N TYR A 72 3.49 -5.96 -1.34
CA TYR A 72 4.45 -5.18 -0.60
C TYR A 72 3.76 -4.11 0.24
N THR A 73 4.17 -3.97 1.47
CA THR A 73 3.69 -2.95 2.41
C THR A 73 4.86 -2.43 3.25
N SER A 74 4.61 -1.42 4.07
CA SER A 74 5.61 -0.88 4.99
C SER A 74 4.99 -0.54 6.34
N PRO A 75 5.74 -0.63 7.46
CA PRO A 75 5.30 -0.06 8.73
C PRO A 75 5.26 1.48 8.73
N THR A 76 5.74 2.14 7.66
CA THR A 76 5.80 3.59 7.57
C THR A 76 5.28 4.12 6.24
N ILE A 77 4.44 5.14 6.31
CA ILE A 77 3.93 5.82 5.12
C ILE A 77 5.05 6.50 4.32
N ALA A 78 6.15 6.91 4.97
CA ALA A 78 7.26 7.59 4.29
C ALA A 78 7.88 6.74 3.18
N TYR A 79 7.96 5.42 3.41
CA TYR A 79 8.43 4.48 2.39
C TYR A 79 7.35 4.21 1.34
N SER A 80 6.13 3.91 1.80
CA SER A 80 5.01 3.62 0.89
C SER A 80 4.62 4.80 -0.01
N SER A 81 4.90 6.03 0.37
CA SER A 81 4.67 7.22 -0.45
C SER A 81 5.80 7.54 -1.41
N GLY A 82 6.83 6.70 -1.49
CA GLY A 82 7.92 6.87 -2.46
C GLY A 82 7.37 6.91 -3.89
N PRO A 83 7.89 7.77 -4.80
CA PRO A 83 7.36 7.94 -6.15
C PRO A 83 7.27 6.66 -6.98
N VAL A 84 8.12 5.67 -6.68
CA VAL A 84 8.08 4.34 -7.30
C VAL A 84 6.78 3.61 -6.95
N TYR A 85 6.32 3.71 -5.71
CA TYR A 85 5.14 2.99 -5.22
C TYR A 85 3.85 3.81 -5.39
N SER A 86 3.90 5.10 -5.04
CA SER A 86 2.76 6.03 -5.09
C SER A 86 3.12 7.24 -5.95
N PRO A 87 2.83 7.21 -7.26
CA PRO A 87 3.11 8.34 -8.13
C PRO A 87 2.23 9.55 -7.77
N THR A 88 2.76 10.75 -8.00
CA THR A 88 2.03 12.01 -7.81
C THR A 88 1.06 12.26 -8.95
N TYR A 89 -0.14 12.72 -8.63
CA TYR A 89 -1.17 13.12 -9.57
C TYR A 89 -1.50 14.60 -9.39
N GLU A 90 -1.60 15.34 -10.49
CA GLU A 90 -2.17 16.69 -10.48
C GLU A 90 -3.70 16.59 -10.42
N PHE A 91 -4.30 17.32 -9.49
CA PHE A 91 -5.74 17.49 -9.34
C PHE A 91 -6.08 18.97 -9.40
N HIS A 92 -6.96 19.34 -10.33
CA HIS A 92 -7.48 20.70 -10.43
C HIS A 92 -8.87 20.75 -9.80
N SER A 93 -9.00 21.51 -8.71
CA SER A 93 -10.26 21.68 -8.02
C SER A 93 -11.15 22.67 -8.75
N LYS A 94 -12.36 22.23 -9.12
CA LYS A 94 -13.37 23.10 -9.74
C LYS A 94 -14.00 24.08 -8.74
N GLU A 95 -13.88 23.82 -7.44
CA GLU A 95 -14.50 24.64 -6.39
C GLU A 95 -13.76 25.95 -6.16
N ASN A 96 -12.44 25.94 -6.28
CA ASN A 96 -11.58 27.09 -5.98
C ASN A 96 -10.51 27.36 -7.05
N ASP A 97 -10.62 26.69 -8.20
CA ASP A 97 -9.69 26.79 -9.34
C ASP A 97 -8.21 26.48 -9.01
N ALA A 98 -7.95 25.85 -7.85
CA ALA A 98 -6.60 25.57 -7.38
C ALA A 98 -6.07 24.22 -7.87
N LYS A 99 -4.76 24.16 -8.12
CA LYS A 99 -4.04 22.93 -8.44
C LYS A 99 -3.47 22.30 -7.18
N TYR A 100 -3.64 21.00 -7.07
CA TYR A 100 -3.15 20.17 -5.98
C TYR A 100 -2.31 19.02 -6.54
N GLU A 101 -1.30 18.63 -5.76
CA GLU A 101 -0.59 17.37 -5.96
C GLU A 101 -1.09 16.37 -4.93
N ALA A 102 -1.54 15.20 -5.40
CA ALA A 102 -2.02 14.13 -4.54
C ALA A 102 -1.27 12.84 -4.83
N GLN A 103 -1.01 12.08 -3.76
CA GLN A 103 -0.54 10.70 -3.80
C GLN A 103 -1.59 9.82 -3.13
N ILE A 104 -1.56 8.52 -3.42
CA ILE A 104 -2.52 7.57 -2.87
C ILE A 104 -1.77 6.49 -2.09
N VAL A 105 -2.14 6.32 -0.82
CA VAL A 105 -1.65 5.23 0.02
C VAL A 105 -2.83 4.55 0.70
N LEU A 106 -2.86 3.22 0.71
CA LEU A 106 -3.81 2.47 1.50
C LEU A 106 -3.23 2.20 2.88
N GLN A 107 -3.93 2.62 3.93
CA GLN A 107 -3.65 2.19 5.29
C GLN A 107 -4.27 0.82 5.52
N CYS A 108 -3.45 -0.11 5.97
CA CYS A 108 -3.76 -1.52 6.02
C CYS A 108 -3.68 -2.07 7.44
N ARG A 109 -4.47 -3.11 7.69
CA ARG A 109 -4.24 -4.06 8.77
C ARG A 109 -3.60 -5.29 8.16
N GLN A 110 -2.49 -5.72 8.73
CA GLN A 110 -1.76 -6.90 8.27
C GLN A 110 -1.65 -7.93 9.40
N MET A 111 -1.98 -9.16 9.07
CA MET A 111 -1.91 -10.28 10.00
C MET A 111 -0.47 -10.46 10.47
N PRO A 112 -0.20 -10.61 11.78
CA PRO A 112 1.13 -10.98 12.26
C PRO A 112 1.56 -12.33 11.69
N ASP A 113 2.87 -12.53 11.53
CA ASP A 113 3.49 -13.79 11.07
C ASP A 113 3.02 -14.27 9.67
N SER A 114 2.41 -13.37 8.90
CA SER A 114 1.91 -13.64 7.54
C SER A 114 2.77 -13.03 6.45
N PHE A 115 3.88 -12.40 6.80
CA PHE A 115 4.76 -11.66 5.91
C PHE A 115 6.20 -11.79 6.38
N ASP A 116 7.11 -11.64 5.42
CA ASP A 116 8.53 -11.52 5.67
C ASP A 116 8.93 -10.05 5.72
N VAL A 117 10.07 -9.77 6.38
CA VAL A 117 10.62 -8.43 6.54
C VAL A 117 11.94 -8.33 5.81
N GLY A 118 12.09 -7.30 4.98
CA GLY A 118 13.27 -7.05 4.17
C GLY A 118 13.79 -5.61 4.24
N PRO A 119 14.96 -5.38 3.63
CA PRO A 119 15.52 -4.06 3.47
C PRO A 119 14.77 -3.24 2.40
N GLU A 120 15.06 -1.95 2.34
CA GLU A 120 14.60 -1.07 1.27
C GLU A 120 15.18 -1.49 -0.09
N THR A 121 14.38 -1.32 -1.14
CA THR A 121 14.70 -1.66 -2.54
C THR A 121 14.74 -0.45 -3.47
N ILE A 122 14.61 0.77 -2.95
CA ILE A 122 14.58 2.02 -3.73
C ILE A 122 15.97 2.67 -3.90
N GLY A 123 17.01 2.13 -3.27
CA GLY A 123 18.38 2.60 -3.40
C GLY A 123 18.64 3.89 -2.61
N ALA A 124 18.07 4.01 -1.41
CA ALA A 124 18.24 5.18 -0.55
C ALA A 124 19.68 5.32 0.00
N GLY A 125 20.50 4.27 -0.07
CA GLY A 125 21.87 4.29 0.43
C GLY A 125 21.92 4.55 1.94
N GLU A 126 22.69 5.57 2.35
CA GLU A 126 22.80 5.98 3.76
C GLU A 126 21.65 6.88 4.22
N GLU A 127 20.78 7.36 3.32
CA GLU A 127 19.66 8.23 3.67
C GLU A 127 18.59 7.45 4.45
N LYS A 128 18.23 7.96 5.62
CA LYS A 128 17.20 7.34 6.46
C LYS A 128 15.81 7.72 5.97
N ILE A 129 15.08 6.76 5.40
CA ILE A 129 13.74 7.00 4.81
C ILE A 129 12.70 7.32 5.89
N CYS A 130 12.82 6.71 7.07
CA CYS A 130 11.93 6.94 8.20
C CYS A 130 12.73 7.14 9.49
N SER A 131 12.42 8.19 10.25
CA SER A 131 13.12 8.50 11.50
C SER A 131 13.07 7.38 12.55
N TYR A 132 12.10 6.46 12.47
CA TYR A 132 11.87 5.41 13.47
C TYR A 132 12.14 4.00 12.97
N ILE A 133 11.96 3.75 11.67
CA ILE A 133 12.12 2.41 11.08
C ILE A 133 13.45 2.36 10.33
N PRO A 134 14.35 1.41 10.63
CA PRO A 134 15.60 1.27 9.89
C PRO A 134 15.31 0.77 8.47
N ASN A 135 16.09 1.26 7.50
CA ASN A 135 15.99 0.85 6.10
C ASN A 135 16.13 -0.68 5.93
N SER A 136 16.83 -1.38 6.82
CA SER A 136 16.98 -2.84 6.79
C SER A 136 15.72 -3.64 7.17
N LYS A 137 14.65 -2.99 7.63
CA LYS A 137 13.39 -3.63 8.07
C LYS A 137 12.14 -2.88 7.61
N ILE A 138 12.23 -2.12 6.51
CA ILE A 138 11.19 -1.17 6.10
C ILE A 138 10.21 -1.75 5.07
N GLU A 139 10.56 -2.85 4.41
CA GLU A 139 9.71 -3.49 3.40
C GLU A 139 9.14 -4.80 3.96
N TYR A 140 7.82 -4.93 3.96
CA TYR A 140 7.11 -6.15 4.35
C TYR A 140 6.49 -6.77 3.12
N PHE A 141 6.70 -8.07 2.89
CA PHE A 141 6.20 -8.76 1.70
C PHE A 141 5.52 -10.09 2.02
N THR A 142 4.48 -10.42 1.27
CA THR A 142 3.69 -11.64 1.47
C THR A 142 3.08 -12.13 0.17
N ASP A 143 2.95 -13.43 -0.01
CA ASP A 143 2.16 -14.06 -1.07
C ASP A 143 0.70 -14.33 -0.65
N ARG A 144 0.31 -14.00 0.59
CA ARG A 144 -1.00 -14.32 1.18
C ARG A 144 -1.95 -13.13 1.11
N ARG A 145 -2.75 -13.02 0.06
CA ARG A 145 -3.74 -11.91 -0.12
C ARG A 145 -4.69 -11.72 1.07
N SER A 146 -5.14 -12.81 1.68
CA SER A 146 -6.11 -12.79 2.78
C SER A 146 -5.53 -12.30 4.11
N SER A 147 -4.24 -11.98 4.14
CA SER A 147 -3.52 -11.47 5.30
C SER A 147 -3.42 -9.95 5.37
N LEU A 148 -3.98 -9.24 4.39
CA LEU A 148 -3.92 -7.79 4.29
C LEU A 148 -5.31 -7.19 3.99
N LEU A 149 -5.69 -6.17 4.74
CA LEU A 149 -6.99 -5.49 4.60
C LEU A 149 -6.81 -3.97 4.63
N ALA A 150 -7.29 -3.27 3.60
CA ALA A 150 -7.29 -1.82 3.55
C ALA A 150 -8.45 -1.26 4.39
N TYR A 151 -8.15 -0.39 5.35
CA TYR A 151 -9.14 0.23 6.24
C TYR A 151 -9.08 1.77 6.25
N GLY A 152 -8.15 2.35 5.49
CA GLY A 152 -8.08 3.78 5.23
C GLY A 152 -7.52 4.06 3.84
N LEU A 153 -8.07 5.06 3.18
CA LEU A 153 -7.50 5.69 1.99
C LEU A 153 -6.85 7.01 2.42
N LEU A 154 -5.56 7.17 2.13
CA LEU A 154 -4.73 8.32 2.44
C LEU A 154 -4.27 9.01 1.16
#